data_AF-A0A8K0UEA1-F1
#
_entry.id   AF-A0A8K0UEA1-F1
#
_cell.length_a   1.000
_cell.length_b   1.000
_cell.length_c   1.000
_cell.angle_alpha   90.00
_cell.angle_beta   90.00
_cell.angle_gamma   90.00
#
_symmetry.space_group_name_H-M   'P 1'
#
loop_
_entity.id
_entity.type
_entity.pdbx_description
1 polymer ?
#
loop_
_entity_poly.entity_id
_entity_poly.type
_entity_poly.pdbx_seq_one_letter_code
_entity_poly.pdbx_strand_id
1 'polypeptide(L)'
;MEALGNNTRPLTTGYLSRDGVVLQNQCSVLGAKTTDISILTPYGVKIEADVNVPQGYTLEYVLGNGERFSFNLTSAGANPEQATYFRWAGNIVGGSVEKGEQYTGSTMFEWLNPGQATYTPAN
;
A
#
# COMPACT_ATOMS: atom_id res chain seq x y z
N MET A 1 10.79 -4.19 3.28
CA MET A 1 9.88 -4.19 2.11
C MET A 1 8.99 -5.40 2.30
N GLU A 2 7.72 -5.18 2.65
CA GLU A 2 6.75 -6.26 2.84
C GLU A 2 6.08 -6.59 1.50
N ALA A 3 6.01 -7.88 1.18
CA ALA A 3 5.30 -8.38 0.02
C ALA A 3 3.78 -8.27 0.23
N LEU A 4 3.13 -7.43 -0.57
CA LEU A 4 1.70 -7.25 -0.55
C LEU A 4 0.98 -8.40 -1.29
N GLY A 5 -0.33 -8.49 -1.16
CA GLY A 5 -1.15 -9.57 -1.71
C GLY A 5 -2.62 -9.35 -1.37
N ASN A 6 -3.52 -10.20 -1.88
CA ASN A 6 -4.94 -9.89 -2.05
C ASN A 6 -5.82 -9.86 -0.79
N ASN A 7 -5.22 -9.76 0.41
CA ASN A 7 -5.95 -9.68 1.68
C ASN A 7 -5.58 -8.43 2.45
N THR A 8 -6.56 -7.87 3.16
CA THR A 8 -6.32 -6.87 4.19
C THR A 8 -5.39 -7.42 5.25
N ARG A 9 -4.33 -6.67 5.58
CA ARG A 9 -3.36 -7.09 6.59
C ARG A 9 -2.84 -5.91 7.41
N PRO A 10 -2.53 -6.12 8.70
CA PRO A 10 -1.70 -5.18 9.43
C PRO A 10 -0.27 -5.21 8.86
N LEU A 11 0.35 -4.05 8.71
CA LEU A 11 1.76 -3.92 8.37
C LEU A 11 2.61 -4.17 9.61
N THR A 12 3.72 -4.91 9.47
CA THR A 12 4.63 -5.18 10.60
C THR A 12 5.73 -4.11 10.74
N THR A 13 6.03 -3.41 9.64
CA THR A 13 7.04 -2.36 9.61
C THR A 13 6.61 -1.17 8.76
N GLY A 14 6.95 0.05 9.20
CA GLY A 14 6.63 1.27 8.47
C GLY A 14 6.62 2.49 9.38
N TYR A 15 6.48 3.69 8.82
CA TYR A 15 6.26 4.89 9.62
C TYR A 15 5.45 5.90 8.81
N LEU A 16 4.76 6.79 9.52
CA LEU A 16 4.11 7.97 8.96
C LEU A 16 4.83 9.20 9.48
N SER A 17 5.17 10.14 8.59
CA SER A 17 5.73 11.43 8.95
C SER A 17 5.05 12.57 8.20
N ARG A 18 5.04 13.74 8.82
CA ARG A 18 4.57 15.00 8.24
C ARG A 18 5.58 16.10 8.58
N ASP A 19 6.00 16.87 7.58
CA ASP A 19 6.92 18.00 7.74
C ASP A 19 8.21 17.66 8.53
N GLY A 20 8.76 16.47 8.27
CA GLY A 20 9.96 15.96 8.94
C GLY A 20 9.73 15.36 10.34
N VAL A 21 8.51 15.42 10.87
CA VAL A 21 8.16 14.84 12.18
C VAL A 21 7.53 13.46 11.99
N VAL A 22 8.05 12.45 12.68
CA VAL A 22 7.46 11.10 12.71
C VAL A 22 6.22 11.13 13.61
N LEU A 23 5.07 10.85 13.02
CA LEU A 23 3.77 10.79 13.70
C LEU A 23 3.51 9.40 14.30
N GLN A 24 3.95 8.35 13.59
CA GLN A 24 3.87 6.96 14.04
C GLN A 24 5.02 6.16 13.45
N ASN A 25 5.56 5.21 14.22
CA ASN A 25 6.49 4.20 13.74
C ASN A 25 6.00 2.80 14.15
N GLN A 26 5.98 1.90 13.17
CA GLN A 26 5.82 0.47 13.33
C GLN A 26 7.19 -0.20 13.27
N CYS A 27 7.74 -0.45 14.44
CA CYS A 27 8.92 -1.30 14.64
C CYS A 27 8.61 -2.23 15.81
N SER A 28 7.62 -3.12 15.66
CA SER A 28 7.21 -4.01 16.75
C SER A 28 6.87 -5.40 16.26
N VAL A 29 7.06 -6.38 17.16
CA VAL A 29 6.68 -7.77 16.96
C VAL A 29 5.16 -7.84 16.72
N LEU A 30 4.75 -8.60 15.70
CA LEU A 30 3.35 -8.84 15.36
C LEU A 30 2.55 -9.21 16.62
N GLY A 31 1.45 -8.48 16.89
CA GLY A 31 0.56 -8.74 18.04
C GLY A 31 0.93 -8.04 19.36
N ALA A 32 2.04 -7.29 19.42
CA ALA A 32 2.49 -6.62 20.64
C ALA A 32 1.90 -5.21 20.86
N LYS A 33 1.24 -4.61 19.86
CA LYS A 33 0.69 -3.24 19.95
C LYS A 33 -0.85 -3.22 19.94
N THR A 34 -1.42 -2.36 20.79
CA THR A 34 -2.86 -2.06 20.88
C THR A 34 -3.22 -0.66 20.38
N THR A 35 -2.25 0.23 20.15
CA THR A 35 -2.52 1.67 19.92
C THR A 35 -1.86 2.31 18.69
N ASP A 36 -1.03 1.61 17.91
CA ASP A 36 -0.52 2.14 16.63
C ASP A 36 -0.64 1.05 15.56
N ILE A 37 -1.60 1.20 14.65
CA ILE A 37 -1.90 0.18 13.64
C ILE A 37 -1.84 0.82 12.27
N SER A 38 -1.09 0.20 11.36
CA SER A 38 -1.17 0.47 9.94
C SER A 38 -1.78 -0.74 9.26
N ILE A 39 -2.80 -0.50 8.46
CA ILE A 39 -3.57 -1.53 7.76
C ILE A 39 -3.43 -1.26 6.27
N LEU A 40 -3.18 -2.30 5.52
CA LEU A 40 -3.19 -2.23 4.07
C LEU A 40 -4.31 -3.12 3.53
N THR A 41 -5.19 -2.54 2.72
CA THR A 41 -6.33 -3.20 2.11
C THR A 41 -6.24 -3.07 0.58
N PRO A 42 -6.16 -4.18 -0.19
CA PRO A 42 -6.21 -4.09 -1.64
C PRO A 42 -7.58 -3.60 -2.11
N TYR A 43 -7.62 -2.82 -3.18
CA TYR A 43 -8.87 -2.44 -3.85
C TYR A 43 -8.74 -2.49 -5.37
N GLY A 44 -9.89 -2.63 -6.02
CA GLY A 44 -9.99 -2.83 -7.46
C GLY A 44 -9.37 -4.14 -7.91
N VAL A 45 -9.71 -4.55 -9.14
CA VAL A 45 -9.13 -5.72 -9.77
C VAL A 45 -8.80 -5.36 -11.20
N LYS A 46 -7.58 -5.69 -11.62
CA LYS A 46 -7.14 -5.69 -13.01
C LYS A 46 -6.74 -7.12 -13.38
N ILE A 47 -6.98 -7.51 -14.62
CA ILE A 47 -6.48 -8.79 -15.14
C ILE A 47 -5.14 -8.51 -15.79
N GLU A 48 -4.10 -9.20 -15.34
CA GLU A 48 -2.75 -9.14 -15.91
C GLU A 48 -2.26 -10.58 -16.11
N ALA A 49 -1.93 -10.95 -17.35
CA ALA A 49 -1.48 -12.29 -17.72
C ALA A 49 -2.37 -13.40 -17.10
N ASP A 50 -3.69 -13.26 -17.29
CA ASP A 50 -4.73 -14.17 -16.77
C ASP A 50 -4.82 -14.28 -15.24
N VAL A 51 -4.18 -13.38 -14.50
CA VAL A 51 -4.24 -13.31 -13.04
C VAL A 51 -4.96 -12.03 -12.59
N ASN A 52 -5.84 -12.17 -11.60
CA ASN A 52 -6.45 -11.04 -10.91
C ASN A 52 -5.44 -10.36 -9.99
N VAL A 53 -5.09 -9.12 -10.32
CA VAL A 53 -4.16 -8.28 -9.57
C VAL A 53 -4.89 -7.07 -8.98
N PRO A 54 -4.55 -6.60 -7.78
CA PRO A 54 -5.14 -5.38 -7.23
C PRO A 54 -4.80 -4.16 -8.10
N GLN A 55 -5.77 -3.27 -8.30
CA GLN A 55 -5.54 -1.97 -8.97
C GLN A 55 -4.80 -0.98 -8.04
N GLY A 56 -4.89 -1.20 -6.74
CA GLY A 56 -4.30 -0.35 -5.74
C GLY A 56 -4.46 -0.89 -4.34
N TYR A 57 -4.05 -0.07 -3.37
CA TYR A 57 -4.16 -0.37 -1.96
C TYR A 57 -4.62 0.86 -1.19
N THR A 58 -5.51 0.68 -0.22
CA THR A 58 -5.80 1.66 0.81
C THR A 58 -4.88 1.39 1.99
N LEU A 59 -4.11 2.40 2.38
CA LEU A 59 -3.21 2.39 3.52
C LEU A 59 -3.81 3.27 4.61
N GLU A 60 -4.13 2.66 5.75
CA GLU A 60 -4.67 3.34 6.91
C GLU A 60 -3.62 3.36 8.02
N TYR A 61 -3.50 4.48 8.72
CA TYR A 61 -2.74 4.63 9.95
C TYR A 61 -3.68 5.08 11.05
N VAL A 62 -3.59 4.44 12.21
CA VAL A 62 -4.24 4.86 13.46
C VAL A 62 -3.13 5.21 14.44
N LEU A 63 -3.04 6.48 14.79
CA LEU A 63 -2.06 6.99 15.76
C LEU A 63 -2.48 6.62 17.20
N GLY A 64 -1.53 6.62 18.14
CA GLY A 64 -1.79 6.38 19.57
C GLY A 64 -2.84 7.26 20.23
N ASN A 65 -3.11 8.44 19.69
CA ASN A 65 -4.18 9.34 20.15
C ASN A 65 -5.55 9.07 19.48
N GLY A 66 -5.65 8.07 18.60
CA GLY A 66 -6.84 7.70 17.83
C GLY A 66 -7.03 8.46 16.52
N GLU A 67 -6.18 9.43 16.19
CA GLU A 67 -6.23 10.14 14.90
C GLU A 67 -5.93 9.18 13.74
N ARG A 68 -6.65 9.33 12.62
CA ARG A 68 -6.54 8.44 11.47
C ARG A 68 -6.07 9.16 10.23
N PHE A 69 -5.24 8.46 9.49
CA PHE A 69 -4.81 8.85 8.15
C PHE A 69 -5.15 7.74 7.18
N SER A 70 -5.72 8.09 6.03
CA SER A 70 -6.04 7.13 4.98
C SER A 70 -5.52 7.60 3.65
N PHE A 71 -4.85 6.71 2.92
CA PHE A 71 -4.26 6.97 1.63
C PHE A 71 -4.63 5.89 0.62
N ASN A 72 -5.10 6.28 -0.55
CA ASN A 72 -5.32 5.39 -1.68
C ASN A 72 -4.10 5.46 -2.60
N LEU A 73 -3.44 4.32 -2.74
CA LEU A 73 -2.33 4.08 -3.65
C LEU A 73 -2.90 3.44 -4.91
N THR A 74 -2.91 4.17 -6.03
CA THR A 74 -3.41 3.67 -7.32
C THR A 74 -2.25 3.40 -8.27
N SER A 75 -2.23 2.22 -8.90
CA SER A 75 -1.26 1.92 -9.97
C SER A 75 -1.40 2.93 -11.11
N ALA A 76 -0.29 3.43 -11.62
CA ALA A 76 -0.26 4.29 -12.81
C ALA A 76 0.68 3.70 -13.87
N GLY A 77 0.30 3.82 -15.13
CA GLY A 77 1.10 3.33 -16.26
C GLY A 77 1.18 1.79 -16.35
N ALA A 78 2.14 1.31 -17.14
CA ALA A 78 2.42 -0.11 -17.32
C ALA A 78 3.38 -0.62 -16.24
N ASN A 79 3.19 -1.86 -15.78
CA ASN A 79 4.13 -2.50 -14.88
C ASN A 79 5.37 -2.96 -15.67
N PRO A 80 6.60 -2.67 -15.21
CA PRO A 80 7.79 -3.27 -15.78
C PRO A 80 7.77 -4.80 -15.63
N GLU A 81 8.18 -5.50 -16.69
CA GLU A 81 8.22 -6.96 -16.75
C GLU A 81 9.14 -7.53 -15.66
N GLN A 82 8.60 -8.34 -14.76
CA GLN A 82 9.31 -8.96 -13.65
C GLN A 82 8.69 -10.34 -13.36
N ALA A 83 9.53 -11.38 -13.28
CA ALA A 83 9.05 -12.76 -13.16
C ALA A 83 8.47 -13.12 -11.77
N THR A 84 8.90 -12.43 -10.72
CA THR A 84 8.68 -12.86 -9.32
C THR A 84 7.85 -11.89 -8.48
N TYR A 85 7.74 -10.63 -8.88
CA TYR A 85 6.96 -9.60 -8.18
C TYR A 85 6.49 -8.56 -9.19
N PHE A 86 5.39 -7.86 -8.93
CA PHE A 86 5.03 -6.67 -9.68
C PHE A 86 5.37 -5.43 -8.85
N ARG A 87 5.92 -4.39 -9.49
CA ARG A 87 6.28 -3.11 -8.88
C ARG A 87 5.66 -1.98 -9.67
N TRP A 88 4.68 -1.31 -9.08
CA TRP A 88 4.04 -0.16 -9.70
C TRP A 88 4.57 1.14 -9.13
N ALA A 89 4.91 2.05 -10.04
CA ALA A 89 4.77 3.47 -9.78
C ALA A 89 3.28 3.82 -9.80
N GLY A 90 2.87 4.75 -8.94
CA GLY A 90 1.47 5.09 -8.78
C GLY A 90 1.26 6.50 -8.27
N ASN A 91 -0.01 6.84 -8.14
CA ASN A 91 -0.45 8.05 -7.48
C ASN A 91 -0.92 7.71 -6.07
N ILE A 92 -0.66 8.59 -5.12
CA ILE A 92 -1.22 8.53 -3.77
C ILE A 92 -2.14 9.71 -3.55
N VAL A 93 -3.33 9.45 -3.00
CA VAL A 93 -4.27 10.48 -2.58
C VAL A 93 -4.77 10.15 -1.18
N GLY A 94 -4.67 11.08 -0.25
CA GLY A 94 -5.11 10.83 1.13
C GLY A 94 -4.65 11.86 2.12
N GLY A 95 -4.98 11.65 3.39
CA GLY A 95 -4.58 12.53 4.48
C GLY A 95 -5.37 12.25 5.76
N SER A 96 -5.52 13.27 6.60
CA SER A 96 -6.22 13.14 7.88
C SER A 96 -7.72 12.92 7.65
N VAL A 97 -8.26 11.83 8.20
CA VAL A 97 -9.68 11.49 8.09
C VAL A 97 -10.52 12.48 8.88
N GLU A 98 -10.11 12.80 10.10
CA GLU A 98 -10.86 13.69 10.99
C GLU A 98 -10.81 15.17 10.55
N LYS A 99 -9.68 15.62 9.99
CA LYS A 99 -9.52 17.02 9.53
C LYS A 99 -9.96 17.23 8.08
N GLY A 100 -10.23 16.16 7.33
CA GLY A 100 -10.57 16.23 5.90
C GLY A 100 -9.43 16.73 5.01
N GLU A 101 -8.19 16.75 5.52
CA GLU A 101 -7.01 17.14 4.77
C GLU A 101 -6.70 16.09 3.70
N GLN A 102 -6.45 16.54 2.48
CA GLN A 102 -6.11 15.68 1.35
C GLN A 102 -4.82 16.17 0.70
N TYR A 103 -3.93 15.23 0.45
CA TYR A 103 -2.65 15.41 -0.22
C TYR A 103 -2.61 14.51 -1.44
N THR A 104 -1.87 14.95 -2.46
CA THR A 104 -1.60 14.15 -3.65
C THR A 104 -0.10 13.99 -3.81
N GLY A 105 0.33 12.88 -4.39
CA GLY A 105 1.73 12.64 -4.66
C GLY A 105 1.95 11.38 -5.49
N SER A 106 3.20 10.97 -5.54
CA SER A 106 3.61 9.72 -6.17
C SER A 106 3.88 8.65 -5.11
N THR A 107 3.69 7.39 -5.49
CA THR A 107 4.00 6.24 -4.65
C THR A 107 4.66 5.13 -5.46
N MET A 108 5.28 4.20 -4.75
CA MET A 108 5.74 2.94 -5.29
C MET A 108 5.29 1.82 -4.36
N PHE A 109 4.72 0.76 -4.91
CA PHE A 109 4.29 -0.40 -4.14
C PHE A 109 4.50 -1.68 -4.93
N GLU A 110 4.69 -2.78 -4.21
CA GLU A 110 5.11 -4.05 -4.76
C GLU A 110 4.27 -5.19 -4.19
N TRP A 111 3.95 -6.18 -5.00
CA TRP A 111 3.31 -7.40 -4.52
C TRP A 111 3.94 -8.61 -5.19
N LEU A 112 4.02 -9.72 -4.46
CA LEU A 112 4.59 -10.95 -5.03
C LEU A 112 3.66 -11.49 -6.11
N ASN A 113 4.25 -12.11 -7.13
CA ASN A 113 3.55 -12.83 -8.19
C ASN A 113 3.53 -14.34 -7.86
N PRO A 114 2.70 -14.83 -6.92
CA PRO A 114 2.72 -16.24 -6.54
C PRO A 114 2.30 -17.16 -7.70
N GLY A 115 1.67 -16.63 -8.74
CA GLY A 115 1.26 -17.37 -9.93
C GLY A 115 2.33 -17.51 -11.03
N GLN A 116 3.52 -16.91 -10.86
CA GLN A 116 4.56 -16.86 -11.91
C GLN A 116 4.03 -16.43 -13.28
N ALA A 117 3.02 -15.55 -13.32
CA ALA A 117 2.43 -15.12 -14.58
C ALA A 117 3.50 -14.42 -15.42
N THR A 118 3.92 -15.04 -16.53
CA THR A 118 4.81 -14.44 -17.51
C THR A 118 4.04 -13.40 -18.29
N TYR A 119 4.34 -12.12 -18.05
CA TYR A 119 3.75 -11.02 -18.81
C TYR A 119 4.30 -11.01 -20.24
N THR A 120 3.42 -10.98 -21.23
CA THR A 120 3.80 -10.69 -22.62
C THR A 120 3.23 -9.31 -22.98
N PRO A 121 4.06 -8.31 -23.32
CA PRO A 121 3.58 -6.99 -23.67
C PRO A 121 2.67 -7.03 -24.90
N ALA A 122 1.57 -6.27 -24.88
CA ALA A 122 0.80 -6.00 -26.07
C ALA A 122 1.60 -5.05 -26.98
N ASN A 123 1.84 -5.48 -28.22
CA ASN A 123 2.49 -4.70 -29.27
C ASN A 123 1.69 -3.44 -29.64
#